data_AF-A0A2A2H4G1-F1
#
_entry.id   AF-A0A2A2H4G1-F1
#
_cell.length_a   1.000
_cell.length_b   1.000
_cell.length_c   1.000
_cell.angle_alpha   90.00
_cell.angle_beta   90.00
_cell.angle_gamma   90.00
#
_symmetry.space_group_name_H-M   'P 1'
#
loop_
_entity.id
_entity.type
_entity.pdbx_description
1 polymer ?
#
loop_
_entity_poly.entity_id
_entity_poly.type
_entity_poly.pdbx_seq_one_letter_code
_entity_poly.pdbx_strand_id
1 'polypeptide(L)' 'MEVDYPDRAWHLNQNGYVKVVYDIDENGLAENIKILESKPAFMFDQAVKKALYKQKFEKNHPKKSVQLTVKFDKNNN' A
#
# COMPACT_ATOMS: atom_id res chain seq x y z
N MET A 1 6.39 8.13 2.40
CA MET A 1 5.05 7.59 2.13
C MET A 1 4.32 7.58 3.46
N GLU A 2 3.45 8.55 3.67
CA GLU A 2 2.69 8.68 4.91
C GLU A 2 1.34 7.99 4.69
N VAL A 3 1.19 6.81 5.28
CA VAL A 3 -0.06 6.05 5.23
C VAL A 3 -0.85 6.45 6.46
N ASP A 4 -2.00 7.11 6.24
CA ASP A 4 -2.98 7.39 7.29
C ASP A 4 -3.29 6.09 8.03
N TYR A 5 -2.84 6.00 9.28
CA TYR A 5 -3.02 4.82 10.12
C TYR A 5 -4.50 4.79 10.56
N PRO A 6 -5.31 3.80 10.16
CA PRO A 6 -6.73 3.82 10.48
C PRO A 6 -6.95 3.74 12.00
N ASP A 7 -7.83 4.58 12.58
CA ASP A 7 -8.18 4.58 14.02
C ASP A 7 -8.51 3.18 14.57
N ARG A 8 -9.10 2.31 13.74
CA ARG A 8 -9.38 0.91 14.11
C ARG A 8 -8.11 0.08 14.33
N ALA A 9 -7.06 0.29 13.54
CA ALA A 9 -5.79 -0.42 13.69
C ALA A 9 -5.04 0.03 14.96
N TRP A 10 -5.20 1.28 15.38
CA TRP A 10 -4.66 1.80 16.64
C TRP A 10 -5.28 1.12 17.86
N HIS A 11 -6.59 0.85 17.82
CA HIS A 11 -7.30 0.10 18.89
C HIS A 11 -7.10 -1.42 18.88
N LEU A 12 -6.79 -2.04 17.73
CA LEU A 12 -6.83 -3.51 17.59
C LEU A 12 -5.51 -4.24 17.89
N ASN A 13 -4.38 -3.57 18.09
CA ASN A 13 -3.08 -4.23 18.38
C ASN A 13 -2.68 -5.31 17.34
N GLN A 14 -3.10 -5.17 16.07
CA GLN A 14 -2.84 -6.20 15.06
C GLN A 14 -1.68 -5.82 14.15
N ASN A 15 -0.61 -6.60 14.24
CA ASN A 15 0.46 -6.60 13.24
C ASN A 15 -0.06 -7.21 11.94
N GLY A 16 0.48 -6.75 10.83
CA GLY A 16 -0.04 -7.16 9.54
C GLY A 16 0.88 -6.84 8.38
N TYR A 17 0.55 -7.40 7.23
CA TYR A 17 1.19 -7.03 5.99
C TYR A 17 0.19 -7.06 4.85
N VAL A 18 0.44 -6.22 3.85
CA VAL A 18 -0.30 -6.22 2.60
C VAL A 18 0.70 -6.32 1.46
N LYS A 19 0.55 -7.36 0.66
CA LYS A 19 1.21 -7.52 -0.63
C LYS A 19 0.28 -7.02 -1.71
N VAL A 20 0.73 -6.03 -2.45
CA VAL A 20 0.02 -5.48 -3.60
C VAL A 20 0.90 -5.52 -4.82
N VAL A 21 0.28 -5.63 -5.98
CA VAL A 21 0.92 -5.46 -7.28
C VAL A 21 0.22 -4.32 -8.01
N TYR A 22 0.97 -3.41 -8.59
CA TYR A 22 0.45 -2.29 -9.37
C TYR A 22 1.36 -1.98 -10.55
N ASP A 23 0.85 -1.25 -11.51
CA ASP A 23 1.61 -0.74 -12.65
C ASP A 23 1.88 0.74 -12.44
N ILE A 24 2.98 1.25 -12.97
CA ILE A 24 3.35 2.66 -12.99
C ILE A 24 3.30 3.10 -14.44
N ASP A 25 2.45 4.10 -14.71
CA ASP A 25 2.32 4.73 -16.02
C ASP A 25 3.50 5.71 -16.29
N GLU A 26 3.67 6.13 -17.53
CA GLU A 26 4.71 7.08 -17.99
C GLU A 26 4.66 8.41 -17.23
N ASN A 27 3.47 8.77 -16.74
CA ASN A 27 3.21 9.94 -15.90
C ASN A 27 3.70 9.80 -14.44
N GLY A 28 4.22 8.62 -14.05
CA GLY A 28 4.63 8.31 -12.68
C GLY A 28 3.46 8.07 -11.72
N LEU A 29 2.32 7.63 -12.26
CA LEU A 29 1.10 7.35 -11.49
C LEU A 29 0.89 5.84 -11.37
N ALA A 30 0.44 5.37 -10.20
CA ALA A 30 0.11 3.96 -10.01
C ALA A 30 -1.29 3.63 -10.55
N GLU A 31 -1.37 2.59 -11.37
CA GLU A 31 -2.61 2.03 -11.94
C GLU A 31 -2.67 0.51 -11.76
N ASN A 32 -3.78 -0.13 -12.16
CA ASN A 32 -3.98 -1.59 -12.08
C ASN A 32 -3.67 -2.22 -10.69
N ILE A 33 -3.95 -1.49 -9.61
CA ILE A 33 -3.64 -1.91 -8.24
C ILE A 33 -4.45 -3.16 -7.87
N LYS A 34 -3.76 -4.29 -7.68
CA LYS A 34 -4.31 -5.57 -7.23
C LYS A 34 -3.67 -5.97 -5.91
N ILE A 35 -4.47 -6.56 -5.04
CA ILE A 35 -4.00 -7.04 -3.74
C ILE A 35 -3.78 -8.54 -3.87
N LEU A 36 -2.54 -8.97 -3.63
CA LEU A 36 -2.16 -10.39 -3.68
C LEU A 36 -2.48 -11.07 -2.36
N GLU A 37 -2.18 -10.41 -1.24
CA GLU A 37 -2.35 -10.97 0.10
C GLU A 37 -2.49 -9.82 1.10
N SER A 38 -3.49 -9.87 1.97
CA SER A 38 -3.63 -8.91 3.08
C SER A 38 -3.92 -9.66 4.38
N LYS A 39 -3.15 -9.35 5.41
CA LYS A 39 -3.38 -9.84 6.77
C LYS A 39 -3.21 -8.70 7.75
N PRO A 40 -4.21 -8.45 8.61
CA PRO A 40 -5.60 -8.94 8.55
C PRO A 40 -6.34 -8.43 7.29
N ALA A 41 -7.17 -9.29 6.70
CA ALA A 41 -7.86 -9.02 5.42
C ALA A 41 -8.87 -7.86 5.53
N PHE A 42 -9.03 -7.10 4.44
CA PHE A 42 -9.96 -5.96 4.29
C PHE A 42 -9.71 -4.73 5.16
N MET A 43 -8.82 -4.79 6.15
CA MET A 43 -8.55 -3.63 7.03
C MET A 43 -7.55 -2.63 6.43
N PHE A 44 -6.52 -3.13 5.75
CA PHE A 44 -5.41 -2.29 5.25
C PHE A 44 -5.51 -2.01 3.75
N ASP A 45 -6.36 -2.74 3.03
CA ASP A 45 -6.54 -2.68 1.58
C ASP A 45 -6.91 -1.27 1.10
N GLN A 46 -7.84 -0.59 1.79
CA GLN A 46 -8.24 0.78 1.44
C GLN A 46 -7.14 1.81 1.72
N ALA A 47 -6.41 1.66 2.84
CA ALA A 47 -5.31 2.55 3.20
C ALA A 47 -4.17 2.46 2.18
N VAL A 48 -3.79 1.23 1.80
CA VAL A 48 -2.76 0.98 0.78
C VAL A 48 -3.18 1.53 -0.57
N LYS A 49 -4.43 1.31 -1.00
CA LYS A 49 -4.94 1.90 -2.25
C LYS A 49 -4.87 3.42 -2.23
N LYS A 50 -5.36 4.08 -1.16
CA LYS A 50 -5.28 5.55 -1.03
C LYS A 50 -3.85 6.06 -1.05
N ALA A 51 -2.94 5.36 -0.36
CA ALA A 51 -1.52 5.73 -0.34
C ALA A 51 -0.89 5.60 -1.73
N LEU A 52 -1.16 4.52 -2.47
CA LEU A 52 -0.69 4.33 -3.84
C LEU A 52 -1.24 5.38 -4.81
N TYR A 53 -2.52 5.77 -4.68
CA TYR A 53 -3.09 6.85 -5.47
C TYR A 53 -2.44 8.22 -5.20
N LYS A 54 -2.04 8.49 -3.96
CA LYS A 54 -1.34 9.74 -3.58
C LYS A 54 0.15 9.72 -3.92
N GLN A 55 0.75 8.54 -3.97
CA GLN A 55 2.17 8.36 -4.21
C GLN A 55 2.51 8.78 -5.64
N LYS A 56 3.44 9.72 -5.76
CA LYS A 56 4.04 10.09 -7.05
C LYS A 56 5.31 9.27 -7.23
N PHE A 57 5.37 8.50 -8.32
CA PHE A 57 6.56 7.77 -8.73
C PHE A 57 7.38 8.60 -9.72
N GLU A 58 8.62 8.15 -9.98
CA GLU A 58 9.48 8.81 -10.96
C GLU A 58 8.88 8.74 -12.36
N LYS A 59 8.75 9.92 -12.99
CA LYS A 59 8.23 10.05 -14.36
C LYS A 59 9.24 9.50 -15.36
N ASN A 60 8.76 8.99 -16.50
CA ASN A 60 9.57 8.33 -17.54
C ASN A 60 10.17 6.96 -17.15
N HIS A 61 9.73 6.37 -16.04
CA HIS A 61 10.05 4.98 -15.70
C HIS A 61 8.77 4.15 -15.56
N PRO A 62 8.03 3.91 -16.67
CA PRO A 62 6.88 3.02 -16.61
C PRO A 62 7.34 1.62 -16.18
N LYS A 63 6.66 1.05 -15.19
CA LYS A 63 6.97 -0.28 -14.67
C LYS A 63 5.68 -1.08 -14.55
N LYS A 64 5.68 -2.30 -15.04
CA LYS A 64 4.54 -3.19 -14.94
C LYS A 64 4.79 -4.23 -13.86
N SER A 65 3.72 -4.65 -13.18
CA SER A 65 3.71 -5.70 -12.16
C SER A 65 4.66 -5.41 -10.98
N VAL A 66 4.71 -4.15 -10.54
CA VAL A 66 5.50 -3.72 -9.39
C VAL A 66 4.88 -4.30 -8.13
N GLN A 67 5.61 -5.19 -7.46
CA GLN A 67 5.19 -5.73 -6.17
C GLN A 67 5.67 -4.86 -5.03
N LEU A 68 4.74 -4.51 -4.13
CA LEU A 68 5.01 -3.77 -2.91
C LEU A 68 4.46 -4.55 -1.73
N THR A 69 5.32 -4.81 -0.75
CA THR A 69 4.92 -5.40 0.53
C THR A 69 4.99 -4.32 1.59
N VAL A 70 3.83 -3.89 2.09
CA VAL A 70 3.74 -2.95 3.20
C VAL A 70 3.58 -3.76 4.48
N LYS A 71 4.54 -3.65 5.40
CA LYS A 71 4.47 -4.26 6.73
C LYS A 71 4.04 -3.20 7.74
N PHE A 72 3.12 -3.58 8.61
CA PHE A 72 2.63 -2.76 9.71
C PHE A 72 3.07 -3.41 11.01
N ASP A 73 4.09 -2.85 11.64
CA ASP A 73 4.63 -3.26 12.93
C ASP A 73 4.39 -2.14 13.95
N LYS A 74 3.72 -2.45 15.07
CA LYS A 74 3.50 -1.48 16.16
C LYS A 74 4.77 -1.22 17.00
N ASN A 75 5.76 -2.11 16.94
CA ASN A 75 6.81 -2.19 17.98
C ASN A 75 8.05 -1.33 17.74
N ASN A 76 7.95 -0.26 16.96
CA ASN A 76 9.06 0.68 16.77
C ASN A 76 8.57 2.13 16.67
N ASN A 77 7.93 2.60 17.76
CA ASN A 77 7.66 4.01 18.01
C ASN A 77 8.35 4.45 19.30
#